data_AF-A0A7W7ZCN8-F1
#
_entry.id   AF-A0A7W7ZCN8-F1
#
_cell.length_a   1.000
_cell.length_b   1.000
_cell.length_c   1.000
_cell.angle_alpha   90.00
_cell.angle_beta   90.00
_cell.angle_gamma   90.00
#
_symmetry.space_group_name_H-M   'P 1'
#
loop_
_entity.id
_entity.type
_entity.pdbx_description
1 polymer ?
#
loop_
_entity_poly.entity_id
_entity_poly.type
_entity_poly.pdbx_seq_one_letter_code
_entity_poly.pdbx_strand_id
1 'polypeptide(L)'
;MKFLARLAAIGIILFIALQTIRPTIPAAPATAEIQAPPEIKHILEKDCYACHSNERRLAWFDQIVPGYWLVRHDILTAREHLNFSTIGTKPAAAQRATLFEAVNMIQLGAMPLPQFTALHPDAKVTPEDLATLKAYLAPWGTLPTPPAAPSAPTPTSAAPTSAAPTSLSEVPPEFNGLAFDPSFENWKVIATTDRGDNNTFRFILGNDVAFKAAQSGAITPWPDGARFAKIAWQQQLGADGLIHPGKFIQVELMVKDAAKYKSIEGWGWGRWRGLDLKPYGKDAKFVTECTTCHLPVKGDDYVYTLPITTAKVDRQEAVNNHAAALPASLPYQPLGWTPITMYVDPRTHTTATLFGNEAAARSINSRSASPPAATYQPGSVLALVTWVQREDPHWFGARIPDAPQSVEFVTLAAPGQTAYRHFAGTQLTEAQPNNPETTQRIATILGLPPASLP
;
A
#
# COMPACT_ATOMS: atom_id res chain seq x y z
N MET A 1 59.89 -24.70 -9.04
CA MET A 1 59.95 -23.90 -7.79
C MET A 1 60.23 -22.41 -8.03
N LYS A 2 61.33 -22.00 -8.68
CA LYS A 2 61.66 -20.57 -8.90
C LYS A 2 60.61 -19.80 -9.73
N PHE A 3 59.98 -20.45 -10.71
CA PHE A 3 58.91 -19.84 -11.52
C PHE A 3 57.62 -19.56 -10.72
N LEU A 4 57.17 -20.54 -9.93
CA LEU A 4 56.03 -20.39 -9.00
C LEU A 4 56.27 -19.29 -7.96
N ALA A 5 57.49 -19.21 -7.41
CA ALA A 5 57.85 -18.14 -6.47
C ALA A 5 57.81 -16.75 -7.12
N ARG A 6 58.23 -16.60 -8.38
CA ARG A 6 58.14 -15.34 -9.13
C ARG A 6 56.69 -14.95 -9.41
N LEU A 7 55.84 -15.90 -9.81
CA LEU A 7 54.41 -15.65 -10.01
C LEU A 7 53.71 -15.23 -8.71
N ALA A 8 54.02 -15.89 -7.59
CA ALA A 8 53.50 -15.49 -6.28
C ALA A 8 53.94 -14.08 -5.88
N ALA A 9 55.23 -13.74 -6.08
CA ALA A 9 55.74 -12.41 -5.80
C ALA A 9 55.07 -11.32 -6.66
N ILE A 10 54.88 -11.58 -7.97
CA ILE A 10 54.15 -10.69 -8.87
C ILE A 10 52.71 -10.52 -8.40
N GLY A 11 52.02 -11.61 -8.03
CA GLY A 11 50.66 -11.56 -7.50
C GLY A 11 50.54 -10.72 -6.22
N ILE A 12 51.48 -10.86 -5.29
CA ILE A 12 51.53 -10.06 -4.06
C ILE A 12 51.75 -8.58 -4.37
N ILE A 13 52.67 -8.24 -5.27
CA ILE A 13 52.93 -6.86 -5.68
C ILE A 13 51.69 -6.25 -6.33
N LEU A 14 51.03 -6.98 -7.24
CA LEU A 14 49.78 -6.55 -7.87
C LEU A 14 48.67 -6.36 -6.85
N PHE A 15 48.54 -7.27 -5.87
CA PHE A 15 47.55 -7.16 -4.81
C PHE A 15 47.80 -5.92 -3.92
N ILE A 16 49.04 -5.65 -3.52
CA ILE A 16 49.42 -4.46 -2.74
C ILE A 16 49.14 -3.19 -3.54
N ALA A 17 49.51 -3.16 -4.83
CA ALA A 17 49.21 -2.03 -5.71
C ALA A 17 47.70 -1.80 -5.83
N LEU A 18 46.91 -2.87 -5.93
CA LEU A 18 45.45 -2.80 -6.03
C LEU A 18 44.82 -2.19 -4.77
N GLN A 19 45.38 -2.41 -3.57
CA GLN A 19 44.88 -1.80 -2.33
C GLN A 19 44.94 -0.27 -2.32
N THR A 20 45.75 0.36 -3.20
CA THR A 20 45.82 1.82 -3.32
C THR A 20 44.59 2.43 -4.01
N ILE A 21 43.84 1.62 -4.79
CA ILE A 21 42.63 2.03 -5.49
C ILE A 21 41.44 1.87 -4.53
N ARG A 22 41.40 2.70 -3.49
CA ARG A 22 40.41 2.60 -2.41
C ARG A 22 39.70 3.95 -2.18
N PRO A 23 38.70 4.31 -3.00
CA PRO A 23 37.97 5.57 -2.85
C PRO A 23 37.28 5.65 -1.49
N THR A 24 37.31 6.79 -0.80
CA THR A 24 36.75 6.89 0.56
C THR A 24 35.23 6.69 0.60
N ILE A 25 34.75 6.18 1.74
CA ILE A 25 33.33 6.24 2.13
C ILE A 25 33.17 7.53 2.93
N PRO A 26 32.32 8.48 2.50
CA PRO A 26 32.06 9.71 3.24
C PRO A 26 31.59 9.41 4.66
N ALA A 27 32.13 10.13 5.64
CA ALA A 27 31.72 10.08 7.03
C ALA A 27 31.51 11.52 7.49
N ALA A 28 30.26 11.89 7.73
CA ALA A 28 29.90 13.15 8.37
C ALA A 28 29.29 12.84 9.74
N PRO A 29 29.58 13.64 10.78
CA PRO A 29 28.94 13.47 12.09
C PRO A 29 27.42 13.45 11.97
N ALA A 30 26.75 12.71 12.85
CA ALA A 30 25.30 12.74 12.93
C ALA A 30 24.84 14.17 13.24
N THR A 31 23.87 14.67 12.48
CA THR A 31 23.33 16.03 12.66
C THR A 31 22.22 16.07 13.70
N ALA A 32 21.52 14.95 13.89
CA ALA A 32 20.53 14.73 14.94
C ALA A 32 20.24 13.22 15.07
N GLU A 33 19.97 12.76 16.29
CA GLU A 33 19.57 11.37 16.56
C GLU A 33 18.08 11.12 16.31
N ILE A 34 17.75 9.86 16.05
CA ILE A 34 16.36 9.41 15.97
C ILE A 34 15.64 9.56 17.32
N GLN A 35 14.38 9.99 17.27
CA GLN A 35 13.52 10.15 18.44
C GLN A 35 12.86 8.80 18.79
N ALA A 36 13.61 7.93 19.46
CA ALA A 36 13.14 6.60 19.85
C ALA A 36 13.61 6.19 21.27
N PRO A 37 12.92 5.23 21.92
CA PRO A 37 13.36 4.66 23.20
C PRO A 37 14.76 4.04 23.11
N PRO A 38 15.50 3.93 24.24
CA PRO A 38 16.86 3.38 24.26
C PRO A 38 16.98 1.97 23.68
N GLU A 39 16.00 1.11 23.94
CA GLU A 39 15.86 -0.24 23.36
C GLU A 39 15.90 -0.20 21.82
N ILE A 40 15.11 0.68 21.22
CA ILE A 40 15.01 0.82 19.76
C ILE A 40 16.32 1.36 19.21
N LYS A 41 16.92 2.37 19.85
CA LYS A 41 18.22 2.89 19.46
C LYS A 41 19.30 1.80 19.48
N HIS A 42 19.31 0.96 20.52
CA HIS A 42 20.25 -0.14 20.64
C HIS A 42 20.13 -1.14 19.47
N ILE A 43 18.91 -1.52 19.10
CA ILE A 43 18.67 -2.40 17.93
C ILE A 43 19.20 -1.75 16.65
N LEU A 44 18.88 -0.47 16.41
CA LEU A 44 19.32 0.23 15.19
C LEU A 44 20.85 0.37 15.13
N GLU A 45 21.50 0.66 16.26
CA GLU A 45 22.95 0.73 16.35
C GLU A 45 23.62 -0.62 16.09
N LYS A 46 23.06 -1.70 16.63
CA LYS A 46 23.56 -3.07 16.47
C LYS A 46 23.40 -3.57 15.03
N ASP A 47 22.19 -3.47 14.49
CA ASP A 47 21.80 -4.16 13.26
C ASP A 47 21.91 -3.29 12.00
N CYS A 48 21.75 -1.97 12.12
CA CYS A 48 21.55 -1.11 10.95
C CYS A 48 22.72 -0.15 10.69
N TYR A 49 23.40 0.34 11.73
CA TYR A 49 24.35 1.47 11.60
C TYR A 49 25.58 1.15 10.75
N ALA A 50 26.00 -0.11 10.66
CA ALA A 50 27.13 -0.51 9.81
C ALA A 50 26.95 -0.08 8.34
N CYS A 51 25.72 -0.15 7.82
CA CYS A 51 25.39 0.27 6.46
C CYS A 51 24.67 1.62 6.42
N HIS A 52 23.72 1.85 7.33
CA HIS A 52 22.79 2.99 7.31
C HIS A 52 23.20 4.16 8.21
N SER A 53 24.42 4.20 8.75
CA SER A 53 24.94 5.38 9.48
C SER A 53 26.28 5.83 8.89
N ASN A 54 26.58 7.12 8.97
CA ASN A 54 27.89 7.68 8.63
C ASN A 54 28.99 7.28 9.62
N GLU A 55 28.61 6.72 10.78
CA GLU A 55 29.55 6.11 11.70
C GLU A 55 30.29 4.96 11.02
N ARG A 56 31.61 5.06 10.94
CA ARG A 56 32.42 4.09 10.21
C ARG A 56 32.62 2.83 11.04
N ARG A 57 31.71 1.86 10.89
CA ARG A 57 31.74 0.54 11.54
C ARG A 57 32.05 -0.57 10.53
N LEU A 58 33.21 -0.49 9.88
CA LEU A 58 33.67 -1.52 8.94
C LEU A 58 34.51 -2.58 9.66
N ALA A 59 34.26 -3.86 9.38
CA ALA A 59 35.18 -4.90 9.80
C ALA A 59 36.54 -4.72 9.10
N TRP A 60 37.62 -5.24 9.68
CA TRP A 60 38.96 -5.08 9.12
C TRP A 60 39.08 -5.68 7.71
N PHE A 61 38.37 -6.77 7.42
CA PHE A 61 38.42 -7.45 6.13
C PHE A 61 37.58 -6.75 5.05
N ASP A 62 36.53 -6.00 5.42
CA ASP A 62 35.76 -5.16 4.49
C ASP A 62 36.62 -4.06 3.86
N GLN A 63 37.77 -3.77 4.48
CA GLN A 63 38.70 -2.74 4.05
C GLN A 63 39.62 -3.19 2.92
N ILE A 64 39.58 -4.48 2.55
CA ILE A 64 40.46 -5.11 1.58
C ILE A 64 39.82 -5.09 0.18
N VAL A 65 40.52 -4.54 -0.79
CA VAL A 65 40.13 -4.53 -2.21
C VAL A 65 40.37 -5.91 -2.83
N PRO A 66 39.50 -6.42 -3.73
CA PRO A 66 38.35 -5.75 -4.35
C PRO A 66 37.04 -5.76 -3.54
N GLY A 67 36.93 -6.54 -2.47
CA GLY A 67 35.71 -6.63 -1.64
C GLY A 67 35.23 -5.27 -1.13
N TYR A 68 36.17 -4.38 -0.77
CA TYR A 68 35.89 -3.01 -0.36
C TYR A 68 35.03 -2.23 -1.36
N TRP A 69 35.17 -2.46 -2.68
CA TRP A 69 34.39 -1.73 -3.67
C TRP A 69 32.91 -2.09 -3.62
N LEU A 70 32.61 -3.38 -3.40
CA LEU A 70 31.24 -3.85 -3.21
C LEU A 70 30.65 -3.27 -1.90
N VAL A 71 31.40 -3.40 -0.79
CA VAL A 71 30.98 -2.83 0.50
C VAL A 71 30.72 -1.33 0.39
N ARG A 72 31.61 -0.59 -0.28
CA ARG A 72 31.44 0.84 -0.52
C ARG A 72 30.19 1.12 -1.34
N HIS A 73 29.96 0.36 -2.42
CA HIS A 73 28.77 0.53 -3.24
C HIS A 73 27.50 0.32 -2.41
N ASP A 74 27.41 -0.80 -1.69
CA ASP A 74 26.24 -1.16 -0.88
C ASP A 74 25.97 -0.12 0.23
N ILE A 75 27.01 0.36 0.91
CA ILE A 75 26.87 1.41 1.95
C ILE A 75 26.36 2.72 1.35
N LEU A 76 26.87 3.13 0.18
CA LEU A 76 26.43 4.37 -0.45
C LEU A 76 24.96 4.25 -0.88
N THR A 77 24.59 3.15 -1.54
CA THR A 77 23.21 2.87 -1.93
C THR A 77 22.29 2.80 -0.71
N ALA A 78 22.69 2.10 0.36
CA ALA A 78 21.92 2.00 1.60
C ALA A 78 21.64 3.37 2.23
N ARG A 79 22.65 4.25 2.28
CA ARG A 79 22.53 5.60 2.85
C ARG A 79 21.72 6.57 2.00
N GLU A 80 21.59 6.32 0.70
CA GLU A 80 20.70 7.10 -0.17
C GLU A 80 19.22 6.83 0.16
N HIS A 81 18.88 5.61 0.56
CA HIS A 81 17.52 5.24 0.97
C HIS A 81 17.24 5.57 2.44
N LEU A 82 18.18 5.25 3.34
CA LEU A 82 18.03 5.44 4.78
C LEU A 82 19.38 5.74 5.41
N ASN A 83 19.50 6.90 6.05
CA ASN A 83 20.69 7.29 6.81
C ASN A 83 20.34 7.79 8.23
N PHE A 84 20.63 6.97 9.24
CA PHE A 84 20.41 7.25 10.66
C PHE A 84 21.21 8.45 11.19
N SER A 85 22.31 8.83 10.55
CA SER A 85 23.04 10.06 10.91
C SER A 85 22.27 11.34 10.54
N THR A 86 21.29 11.24 9.66
CA THR A 86 20.49 12.39 9.19
C THR A 86 19.01 12.29 9.53
N ILE A 87 18.51 11.09 9.86
CA ILE A 87 17.07 10.86 10.08
C ILE A 87 16.50 11.73 11.20
N GLY A 88 17.30 12.03 12.23
CA GLY A 88 16.86 12.83 13.38
C GLY A 88 16.44 14.26 13.03
N THR A 89 16.87 14.79 11.87
CA THR A 89 16.47 16.14 11.42
C THR A 89 15.08 16.16 10.79
N LYS A 90 14.54 14.99 10.44
CA LYS A 90 13.18 14.88 9.89
C LYS A 90 12.15 15.00 11.02
N PRO A 91 10.90 15.44 10.73
CA PRO A 91 9.81 15.39 11.69
C PRO A 91 9.58 13.96 12.23
N ALA A 92 9.17 13.82 13.50
CA ALA A 92 8.97 12.52 14.15
C ALA A 92 8.08 11.55 13.34
N ALA A 93 7.02 12.05 12.71
CA ALA A 93 6.15 11.24 11.84
C ALA A 93 6.90 10.66 10.63
N ALA A 94 7.81 11.44 10.01
CA ALA A 94 8.63 10.96 8.90
C ALA A 94 9.72 9.98 9.35
N GLN A 95 10.29 10.17 10.54
CA GLN A 95 11.20 9.19 11.15
C GLN A 95 10.48 7.85 11.36
N ARG A 96 9.28 7.89 11.95
CA ARG A 96 8.44 6.72 12.21
C ARG A 96 8.03 6.01 10.92
N ALA A 97 7.60 6.75 9.89
CA ALA A 97 7.27 6.18 8.59
C ALA A 97 8.46 5.46 7.93
N THR A 98 9.66 6.04 8.04
CA THR A 98 10.89 5.42 7.51
C THR A 98 11.25 4.13 8.26
N LEU A 99 11.12 4.11 9.59
CA LEU A 99 11.29 2.88 10.37
C LEU A 99 10.24 1.83 10.02
N PHE A 100 9.02 2.26 9.71
CA PHE A 100 7.93 1.39 9.32
C PHE A 100 8.22 0.66 8.00
N GLU A 101 8.77 1.39 7.02
CA GLU A 101 9.25 0.79 5.79
C GLU A 101 10.40 -0.19 6.05
N ALA A 102 11.39 0.19 6.88
CA ALA A 102 12.49 -0.70 7.25
C ALA A 102 12.00 -2.02 7.88
N VAL A 103 11.02 -1.96 8.79
CA VAL A 103 10.40 -3.16 9.39
C VAL A 103 9.71 -4.06 8.36
N ASN A 104 9.06 -3.47 7.34
CA ASN A 104 8.47 -4.25 6.25
C ASN A 104 9.55 -4.92 5.39
N MET A 105 10.63 -4.20 5.07
CA MET A 105 11.78 -4.78 4.35
C MET A 105 12.42 -5.94 5.12
N ILE A 106 12.51 -5.83 6.44
CA ILE A 106 13.02 -6.91 7.31
C ILE A 106 12.04 -8.09 7.35
N GLN A 107 10.74 -7.83 7.52
CA GLN A 107 9.70 -8.87 7.53
C GLN A 107 9.72 -9.70 6.24
N LEU A 108 9.96 -9.07 5.09
CA LEU A 108 10.01 -9.73 3.79
C LEU A 108 11.39 -10.35 3.48
N GLY A 109 12.34 -10.28 4.43
CA GLY A 109 13.68 -10.81 4.26
C GLY A 109 14.55 -10.06 3.24
N ALA A 110 14.13 -8.87 2.82
CA ALA A 110 14.91 -8.02 1.92
C ALA A 110 16.05 -7.30 2.64
N MET A 111 15.93 -7.13 3.96
CA MET A 111 16.96 -6.56 4.82
C MET A 111 17.14 -7.37 6.10
N PRO A 112 18.38 -7.51 6.61
CA PRO A 112 19.63 -7.16 5.93
C PRO A 112 19.92 -8.10 4.75
N LEU A 113 20.81 -7.70 3.84
CA LEU A 113 21.14 -8.50 2.66
C LEU A 113 21.68 -9.90 3.06
N PRO A 114 21.17 -11.02 2.51
CA PRO A 114 21.59 -12.37 2.91
C PRO A 114 23.10 -12.61 2.76
N GLN A 115 23.71 -12.12 1.67
CA GLN A 115 25.15 -12.23 1.45
C GLN A 115 25.99 -11.44 2.46
N PHE A 116 25.44 -10.35 3.00
CA PHE A 116 26.11 -9.55 4.02
C PHE A 116 26.08 -10.28 5.36
N THR A 117 24.92 -10.76 5.79
CA THR A 117 24.76 -11.49 7.07
C THR A 117 25.52 -12.82 7.12
N ALA A 118 25.84 -13.41 5.97
CA ALA A 118 26.71 -14.59 5.90
C ALA A 118 28.15 -14.31 6.38
N LEU A 119 28.64 -13.08 6.20
CA LEU A 119 29.97 -12.63 6.65
C LEU A 119 29.92 -11.78 7.92
N HIS A 120 28.76 -11.20 8.22
CA HIS A 120 28.47 -10.30 9.34
C HIS A 120 27.26 -10.80 10.14
N PRO A 121 27.38 -11.94 10.85
CA PRO A 121 26.25 -12.54 11.57
C PRO A 121 25.74 -11.68 12.75
N ASP A 122 26.57 -10.77 13.23
CA ASP A 122 26.28 -9.78 14.26
C ASP A 122 25.29 -8.70 13.82
N ALA A 123 25.19 -8.43 12.51
CA ALA A 123 24.24 -7.48 11.94
C ALA A 123 22.86 -8.10 11.64
N LYS A 124 22.62 -9.35 12.05
CA LYS A 124 21.36 -10.04 11.81
C LYS A 124 20.30 -9.57 12.80
N VAL A 125 19.24 -8.95 12.26
CA VAL A 125 18.03 -8.63 13.03
C VAL A 125 17.38 -9.94 13.52
N THR A 126 17.27 -10.12 14.83
CA THR A 126 16.65 -11.32 15.41
C THR A 126 15.11 -11.23 15.35
N PRO A 127 14.38 -12.36 15.43
CA PRO A 127 12.92 -12.34 15.56
C PRO A 127 12.44 -11.50 16.75
N GLU A 128 13.19 -11.50 17.85
CA GLU A 128 12.93 -10.70 19.04
C GLU A 128 13.11 -9.20 18.75
N ASP A 129 14.22 -8.81 18.10
CA ASP A 129 14.44 -7.42 17.69
C ASP A 129 13.31 -6.92 16.77
N LEU A 130 12.91 -7.75 15.79
CA LEU A 130 11.81 -7.42 14.88
C LEU A 130 10.47 -7.28 15.62
N ALA A 131 10.19 -8.13 16.59
CA ALA A 131 8.98 -8.05 17.41
C ALA A 131 8.98 -6.75 18.24
N THR A 132 10.11 -6.39 18.84
CA THR A 132 10.29 -5.12 19.55
C THR A 132 10.06 -3.92 18.62
N LEU A 133 10.65 -3.91 17.43
CA LEU A 133 10.47 -2.82 16.46
C LEU A 133 8.99 -2.68 16.05
N LYS A 134 8.31 -3.80 15.79
CA LYS A 134 6.87 -3.82 15.49
C LYS A 134 6.03 -3.31 16.65
N ALA A 135 6.34 -3.71 17.88
CA ALA A 135 5.63 -3.26 19.07
C ALA A 135 5.78 -1.73 19.27
N TYR A 136 6.98 -1.18 19.09
CA TYR A 136 7.21 0.26 19.12
C TYR A 136 6.44 1.01 18.02
N LEU A 137 6.34 0.40 16.84
CA LEU A 137 5.64 0.96 15.69
C LEU A 137 4.12 0.71 15.67
N ALA A 138 3.56 0.04 16.69
CA ALA A 138 2.16 -0.36 16.83
C ALA A 138 1.21 0.53 15.98
N PRO A 139 0.69 -0.01 14.86
CA PRO A 139 -0.05 0.78 13.87
C PRO A 139 -1.48 1.11 14.31
N TRP A 140 -1.98 0.46 15.37
CA TRP A 140 -3.38 0.54 15.79
C TRP A 140 -3.51 1.12 17.20
N GLY A 141 -2.97 2.32 17.44
CA GLY A 141 -2.88 2.92 18.79
C GLY A 141 -3.98 3.93 19.14
N THR A 142 -4.41 4.77 18.19
CA THR A 142 -5.43 5.81 18.42
C THR A 142 -6.38 5.87 17.23
N LEU A 143 -7.69 5.84 17.49
CA LEU A 143 -8.68 6.08 16.44
C LEU A 143 -8.45 7.46 15.80
N PRO A 144 -8.73 7.62 14.50
CA PRO A 144 -8.72 8.93 13.85
C PRO A 144 -9.58 9.92 14.63
N THR A 145 -9.09 11.14 14.82
CA THR A 145 -9.88 12.19 15.49
C THR A 145 -11.12 12.49 14.66
N PRO A 146 -12.33 12.53 15.26
CA PRO A 146 -13.52 13.01 14.56
C PRO A 146 -13.26 14.40 13.97
N PRO A 147 -13.87 14.75 12.82
CA PRO A 147 -13.83 16.13 12.35
C PRO A 147 -14.35 17.04 13.46
N ALA A 148 -13.68 18.17 13.69
CA ALA A 148 -14.19 19.18 14.60
C ALA A 148 -15.63 19.51 14.19
N ALA A 149 -16.56 19.54 15.17
CA ALA A 149 -17.93 19.98 14.92
C ALA A 149 -17.89 21.30 14.13
N PRO A 150 -18.76 21.49 13.12
CA PRO A 150 -18.74 22.71 12.33
C PRO A 150 -18.87 23.90 13.27
N SER A 151 -17.76 24.60 13.49
CA SER A 151 -17.76 25.85 14.22
C SER A 151 -18.53 26.83 13.34
N ALA A 152 -19.47 27.56 13.95
CA ALA A 152 -20.24 28.60 13.25
C ALA A 152 -19.30 29.44 12.37
N PRO A 153 -19.68 29.74 11.11
CA PRO A 153 -18.78 30.40 10.18
C PRO A 153 -18.35 31.74 10.78
N THR A 154 -17.05 31.85 11.11
CA THR A 154 -16.44 33.13 11.47
C THR A 154 -16.36 33.94 10.17
N PRO A 155 -16.91 35.16 10.10
CA PRO A 155 -16.96 35.91 8.84
C PRO A 155 -15.62 36.60 8.59
N THR A 156 -14.49 35.87 8.52
CA THR A 156 -13.21 36.42 8.07
C THR A 156 -12.26 35.29 7.67
N SER A 157 -12.27 34.96 6.37
CA SER A 157 -11.14 34.58 5.53
C SER A 157 -11.74 33.90 4.32
N ALA A 158 -11.42 34.39 3.13
CA ALA A 158 -11.90 33.83 1.88
C ALA A 158 -11.69 32.31 1.89
N ALA A 159 -12.78 31.56 1.72
CA ALA A 159 -12.69 30.14 1.40
C ALA A 159 -11.71 29.99 0.23
N PRO A 160 -10.78 29.02 0.25
CA PRO A 160 -10.04 28.72 -0.97
C PRO A 160 -11.08 28.47 -2.04
N THR A 161 -11.03 29.29 -3.08
CA THR A 161 -11.86 29.17 -4.27
C THR A 161 -11.87 27.70 -4.64
N SER A 162 -13.06 27.09 -4.68
CA SER A 162 -13.26 25.74 -5.22
C SER A 162 -12.51 25.67 -6.54
N ALA A 163 -11.32 25.07 -6.55
CA ALA A 163 -10.58 24.85 -7.77
C ALA A 163 -11.53 24.06 -8.67
N ALA A 164 -11.66 24.49 -9.92
CA ALA A 164 -12.45 23.74 -10.89
C ALA A 164 -11.93 22.30 -10.93
N PRO A 165 -12.81 21.28 -11.00
CA PRO A 165 -12.37 19.90 -11.10
C PRO A 165 -11.41 19.76 -12.29
N THR A 166 -10.24 19.17 -12.04
CA THR A 166 -9.22 18.98 -13.06
C THR A 166 -9.80 18.08 -14.15
N SER A 167 -9.69 18.48 -15.41
CA SER A 167 -10.04 17.59 -16.51
C SER A 167 -9.08 16.41 -16.48
N LEU A 168 -9.56 15.19 -16.21
CA LEU A 168 -8.67 14.02 -16.09
C LEU A 168 -7.87 13.73 -17.38
N SER A 169 -8.33 14.24 -18.53
CA SER A 169 -7.60 14.14 -19.80
C SER A 169 -6.41 15.09 -19.91
N GLU A 170 -6.31 16.08 -19.04
CA GLU A 170 -5.27 17.11 -19.03
C GLU A 170 -4.23 16.91 -17.91
N VAL A 171 -4.37 15.83 -17.15
CA VAL A 171 -3.44 15.49 -16.05
C VAL A 171 -2.04 15.24 -16.64
N PRO A 172 -1.02 15.99 -16.19
CA PRO A 172 0.33 15.81 -16.71
C PRO A 172 0.88 14.40 -16.44
N PRO A 173 1.74 13.87 -17.33
CA PRO A 173 2.42 12.60 -17.08
C PRO A 173 3.36 12.72 -15.87
N GLU A 174 3.71 11.58 -15.32
CA GLU A 174 4.72 11.48 -14.28
C GLU A 174 6.13 11.80 -14.81
N PHE A 175 7.09 12.08 -13.93
CA PHE A 175 8.47 12.41 -14.31
C PHE A 175 9.11 11.43 -15.32
N ASN A 176 8.81 10.13 -15.20
CA ASN A 176 9.29 9.09 -16.12
C ASN A 176 8.51 9.00 -17.45
N GLY A 177 7.57 9.91 -17.70
CA GLY A 177 6.72 9.94 -18.88
C GLY A 177 5.52 9.00 -18.85
N LEU A 178 5.21 8.34 -17.72
CA LEU A 178 3.99 7.54 -17.60
C LEU A 178 2.77 8.47 -17.63
N ALA A 179 1.90 8.30 -18.61
CA ALA A 179 0.65 9.05 -18.72
C ALA A 179 -0.34 8.63 -17.63
N PHE A 180 -1.12 9.59 -17.13
CA PHE A 180 -2.27 9.32 -16.28
C PHE A 180 -3.38 8.62 -17.09
N ASP A 181 -3.97 7.57 -16.53
CA ASP A 181 -5.05 6.82 -17.18
C ASP A 181 -6.38 7.17 -16.51
N PRO A 182 -7.21 8.04 -17.09
CA PRO A 182 -8.47 8.46 -16.49
C PRO A 182 -9.53 7.35 -16.45
N SER A 183 -9.33 6.24 -17.17
CA SER A 183 -10.30 5.14 -17.20
C SER A 183 -10.36 4.35 -15.89
N PHE A 184 -9.42 4.60 -14.96
CA PHE A 184 -9.35 3.92 -13.66
C PHE A 184 -10.63 4.02 -12.83
N GLU A 185 -11.41 5.09 -13.01
CA GLU A 185 -12.71 5.27 -12.34
C GLU A 185 -13.71 4.15 -12.67
N ASN A 186 -13.52 3.46 -13.80
CA ASN A 186 -14.37 2.36 -14.26
C ASN A 186 -13.77 0.97 -14.00
N TRP A 187 -12.62 0.90 -13.31
CA TRP A 187 -11.93 -0.37 -13.06
C TRP A 187 -12.54 -1.12 -11.88
N LYS A 188 -12.32 -2.42 -11.84
CA LYS A 188 -12.92 -3.32 -10.84
C LYS A 188 -12.03 -3.41 -9.62
N VAL A 189 -12.61 -3.60 -8.44
CA VAL A 189 -11.81 -3.83 -7.23
C VAL A 189 -11.04 -5.14 -7.36
N ILE A 190 -9.77 -5.10 -6.98
CA ILE A 190 -8.90 -6.26 -6.84
C ILE A 190 -8.73 -6.56 -5.35
N ALA A 191 -8.53 -5.53 -4.54
CA ALA A 191 -8.45 -5.62 -3.08
C ALA A 191 -8.78 -4.27 -2.42
N THR A 192 -9.06 -4.33 -1.13
CA THR A 192 -9.16 -3.15 -0.25
C THR A 192 -8.17 -3.30 0.90
N THR A 193 -7.70 -2.18 1.43
CA THR A 193 -6.74 -2.18 2.54
C THR A 193 -7.04 -1.05 3.52
N ASP A 194 -6.98 -1.39 4.80
CA ASP A 194 -7.02 -0.46 5.93
C ASP A 194 -5.62 -0.35 6.54
N ARG A 195 -5.07 0.87 6.63
CA ARG A 195 -3.67 1.12 6.97
C ARG A 195 -3.57 1.90 8.27
N GLY A 196 -3.11 1.25 9.35
CA GLY A 196 -2.93 1.90 10.65
C GLY A 196 -1.65 2.75 10.73
N ASP A 197 -0.64 2.43 9.92
CA ASP A 197 0.66 3.14 9.93
C ASP A 197 0.57 4.60 9.49
N ASN A 198 -0.38 4.91 8.61
CA ASN A 198 -0.64 6.27 8.14
C ASN A 198 -2.13 6.65 8.13
N ASN A 199 -2.98 5.84 8.77
CA ASN A 199 -4.42 6.03 8.89
C ASN A 199 -5.09 6.26 7.53
N THR A 200 -4.84 5.38 6.55
CA THR A 200 -5.43 5.48 5.22
C THR A 200 -6.30 4.30 4.85
N PHE A 201 -7.35 4.56 4.07
CA PHE A 201 -8.03 3.52 3.30
C PHE A 201 -7.52 3.48 1.89
N ARG A 202 -7.51 2.27 1.31
CA ARG A 202 -7.11 2.07 -0.07
C ARG A 202 -8.05 1.15 -0.82
N PHE A 203 -8.36 1.56 -2.04
CA PHE A 203 -8.85 0.67 -3.08
C PHE A 203 -7.70 0.38 -4.03
N ILE A 204 -7.51 -0.90 -4.33
CA ILE A 204 -6.66 -1.36 -5.41
C ILE A 204 -7.61 -1.84 -6.50
N LEU A 205 -7.66 -1.08 -7.60
CA LEU A 205 -8.48 -1.38 -8.77
C LEU A 205 -7.61 -1.99 -9.87
N GLY A 206 -8.21 -2.82 -10.71
CA GLY A 206 -7.58 -3.44 -11.86
C GLY A 206 -8.43 -3.24 -13.11
N ASN A 207 -7.77 -2.91 -14.22
CA ASN A 207 -8.44 -2.91 -15.52
C ASN A 207 -8.93 -4.32 -15.89
N ASP A 208 -9.68 -4.47 -16.98
CA ASP A 208 -10.23 -5.78 -17.37
C ASP A 208 -9.16 -6.87 -17.57
N VAL A 209 -7.96 -6.49 -18.02
CA VAL A 209 -6.84 -7.43 -18.18
C VAL A 209 -6.37 -7.95 -16.82
N ALA A 210 -6.09 -7.05 -15.87
CA ALA A 210 -5.71 -7.41 -14.51
C ALA A 210 -6.85 -8.18 -13.81
N PHE A 211 -8.10 -7.74 -13.93
CA PHE A 211 -9.21 -8.43 -13.30
C PHE A 211 -9.38 -9.86 -13.82
N LYS A 212 -9.29 -10.09 -15.14
CA LYS A 212 -9.34 -11.46 -15.72
C LYS A 212 -8.15 -12.31 -15.29
N ALA A 213 -6.95 -11.73 -15.22
CA ALA A 213 -5.75 -12.40 -14.74
C ALA A 213 -5.92 -12.84 -13.27
N ALA A 214 -6.42 -11.96 -12.40
CA ALA A 214 -6.76 -12.28 -11.02
C ALA A 214 -7.77 -13.43 -10.94
N GLN A 215 -8.86 -13.36 -11.70
CA GLN A 215 -9.90 -14.40 -11.67
C GLN A 215 -9.49 -15.76 -12.22
N SER A 216 -8.43 -15.82 -13.02
CA SER A 216 -7.87 -17.08 -13.53
C SER A 216 -6.65 -17.56 -12.74
N GLY A 217 -6.09 -16.73 -11.87
CA GLY A 217 -4.82 -17.00 -11.17
C GLY A 217 -3.57 -16.74 -12.02
N ALA A 218 -3.71 -16.20 -13.23
CA ALA A 218 -2.61 -15.88 -14.15
C ALA A 218 -1.91 -14.57 -13.75
N ILE A 219 -1.36 -14.53 -12.54
CA ILE A 219 -0.83 -13.31 -11.88
C ILE A 219 0.68 -13.35 -11.64
N THR A 220 1.38 -14.40 -12.10
CA THR A 220 2.83 -14.55 -11.90
C THR A 220 3.47 -15.16 -13.15
N PRO A 221 3.87 -14.33 -14.13
CA PRO A 221 3.73 -12.88 -14.15
C PRO A 221 2.30 -12.41 -14.47
N TRP A 222 1.99 -11.14 -14.17
CA TRP A 222 0.82 -10.48 -14.73
C TRP A 222 0.99 -10.30 -16.24
N PRO A 223 -0.08 -10.42 -17.04
CA PRO A 223 0.00 -10.25 -18.49
C PRO A 223 0.24 -8.78 -18.87
N ASP A 224 0.97 -8.56 -19.98
CA ASP A 224 1.13 -7.23 -20.55
C ASP A 224 -0.23 -6.57 -20.81
N GLY A 225 -0.31 -5.27 -20.54
CA GLY A 225 -1.57 -4.52 -20.55
C GLY A 225 -2.37 -4.59 -19.25
N ALA A 226 -1.98 -5.42 -18.27
CA ALA A 226 -2.51 -5.32 -16.91
C ALA A 226 -2.19 -3.93 -16.32
N ARG A 227 -3.19 -3.29 -15.71
CA ARG A 227 -3.03 -1.99 -15.05
C ARG A 227 -3.68 -2.02 -13.68
N PHE A 228 -3.03 -1.39 -12.71
CA PHE A 228 -3.57 -1.15 -11.38
C PHE A 228 -3.69 0.32 -11.08
N ALA A 229 -4.75 0.68 -10.37
CA ALA A 229 -4.89 1.98 -9.74
C ALA A 229 -5.07 1.80 -8.25
N LYS A 230 -4.18 2.36 -7.45
CA LYS A 230 -4.29 2.38 -5.99
C LYS A 230 -4.71 3.76 -5.55
N ILE A 231 -5.93 3.87 -5.05
CA ILE A 231 -6.52 5.12 -4.58
C ILE A 231 -6.40 5.15 -3.06
N ALA A 232 -5.99 6.28 -2.49
CA ALA A 232 -5.84 6.43 -1.05
C ALA A 232 -6.61 7.62 -0.50
N TRP A 233 -7.29 7.38 0.63
CA TRP A 233 -8.00 8.38 1.42
C TRP A 233 -7.50 8.39 2.84
N GLN A 234 -7.54 9.55 3.48
CA GLN A 234 -7.41 9.62 4.94
C GLN A 234 -8.62 8.94 5.57
N GLN A 235 -8.40 8.12 6.60
CA GLN A 235 -9.47 7.62 7.45
C GLN A 235 -10.16 8.75 8.21
N GLN A 236 -11.49 8.71 8.28
CA GLN A 236 -12.30 9.69 8.99
C GLN A 236 -13.32 8.98 9.89
N LEU A 237 -13.26 9.25 11.20
CA LEU A 237 -14.24 8.73 12.15
C LEU A 237 -15.57 9.49 11.99
N GLY A 238 -16.62 8.75 11.65
CA GLY A 238 -17.99 9.24 11.55
C GLY A 238 -18.69 9.34 12.91
N ALA A 239 -19.79 10.09 12.96
CA ALA A 239 -20.62 10.21 14.16
C ALA A 239 -21.33 8.90 14.55
N ASP A 240 -21.42 7.96 13.61
CA ASP A 240 -21.91 6.59 13.78
C ASP A 240 -20.88 5.64 14.44
N GLY A 241 -19.66 6.13 14.70
CA GLY A 241 -18.55 5.35 15.23
C GLY A 241 -17.84 4.48 14.19
N LEU A 242 -18.24 4.56 12.92
CA LEU A 242 -17.58 3.89 11.80
C LEU A 242 -16.47 4.77 11.24
N ILE A 243 -15.44 4.15 10.68
CA ILE A 243 -14.36 4.85 10.00
C ILE A 243 -14.62 4.79 8.50
N HIS A 244 -14.74 5.94 7.85
CA HIS A 244 -15.05 6.10 6.43
C HIS A 244 -13.88 6.75 5.65
N PRO A 245 -13.81 6.61 4.32
CA PRO A 245 -12.96 7.42 3.47
C PRO A 245 -13.28 8.91 3.65
N GLY A 246 -12.29 9.67 4.09
CA GLY A 246 -12.34 11.13 4.21
C GLY A 246 -11.60 11.79 3.05
N LYS A 247 -10.68 12.70 3.40
CA LYS A 247 -9.89 13.48 2.43
C LYS A 247 -9.14 12.57 1.44
N PHE A 248 -9.37 12.78 0.14
CA PHE A 248 -8.58 12.18 -0.93
C PHE A 248 -7.10 12.57 -0.82
N ILE A 249 -6.20 11.59 -0.98
CA ILE A 249 -4.75 11.79 -0.87
C ILE A 249 -4.08 11.68 -2.24
N GLN A 250 -4.28 10.56 -2.94
CA GLN A 250 -3.55 10.25 -4.18
C GLN A 250 -4.16 9.08 -4.96
N VAL A 251 -3.81 9.02 -6.26
CA VAL A 251 -3.89 7.81 -7.09
C VAL A 251 -2.48 7.41 -7.52
N GLU A 252 -2.17 6.13 -7.42
CA GLU A 252 -0.95 5.52 -7.93
C GLU A 252 -1.29 4.54 -9.05
N LEU A 253 -0.53 4.57 -10.15
CA LEU A 253 -0.73 3.67 -11.28
C LEU A 253 0.47 2.74 -11.45
N MET A 254 0.17 1.47 -11.73
CA MET A 254 1.14 0.48 -12.23
C MET A 254 0.66 -0.04 -13.58
N VAL A 255 1.55 -0.09 -14.58
CA VAL A 255 1.21 -0.56 -15.94
C VAL A 255 2.19 -1.63 -16.40
N LYS A 256 1.69 -2.84 -16.69
CA LYS A 256 2.52 -3.95 -17.19
C LYS A 256 2.81 -3.77 -18.67
N ASP A 257 4.11 -3.72 -18.99
CA ASP A 257 4.63 -3.88 -20.33
C ASP A 257 6.10 -4.33 -20.19
N ALA A 258 6.31 -5.65 -20.21
CA ALA A 258 7.59 -6.26 -19.89
C ALA A 258 8.71 -5.81 -20.85
N ALA A 259 8.38 -5.54 -22.11
CA ALA A 259 9.33 -5.08 -23.11
C ALA A 259 9.67 -3.60 -22.93
N LYS A 260 8.65 -2.73 -22.83
CA LYS A 260 8.82 -1.28 -22.71
C LYS A 260 9.49 -0.88 -21.40
N TYR A 261 9.15 -1.55 -20.31
CA TYR A 261 9.60 -1.21 -18.96
C TYR A 261 10.66 -2.18 -18.41
N LYS A 262 11.38 -2.88 -19.29
CA LYS A 262 12.40 -3.88 -18.94
C LYS A 262 13.44 -3.39 -17.92
N SER A 263 13.82 -2.11 -17.97
CA SER A 263 14.83 -1.51 -17.09
C SER A 263 14.29 -1.07 -15.72
N ILE A 264 12.98 -1.16 -15.52
CA ILE A 264 12.24 -0.78 -14.30
C ILE A 264 11.19 -1.86 -13.98
N GLU A 265 11.65 -3.11 -14.11
CA GLU A 265 11.05 -4.32 -13.55
C GLU A 265 9.82 -4.79 -14.33
N GLY A 266 9.68 -4.34 -15.58
CA GLY A 266 8.57 -4.66 -16.48
C GLY A 266 7.29 -3.87 -16.17
N TRP A 267 7.39 -2.85 -15.30
CA TRP A 267 6.27 -2.05 -14.84
C TRP A 267 6.54 -0.55 -15.03
N GLY A 268 5.54 0.17 -15.54
CA GLY A 268 5.48 1.62 -15.46
C GLY A 268 4.92 2.04 -14.10
N TRP A 269 5.54 3.03 -13.47
CA TRP A 269 5.19 3.52 -12.13
C TRP A 269 4.76 4.99 -12.17
N GLY A 270 3.67 5.34 -11.49
CA GLY A 270 3.23 6.74 -11.36
C GLY A 270 2.44 7.04 -10.09
N ARG A 271 2.53 8.27 -9.59
CA ARG A 271 1.83 8.72 -8.38
C ARG A 271 1.38 10.17 -8.51
N TRP A 272 0.08 10.41 -8.49
CA TRP A 272 -0.52 11.74 -8.54
C TRP A 272 -1.22 12.06 -7.22
N ARG A 273 -0.96 13.25 -6.67
CA ARG A 273 -1.42 13.65 -5.34
C ARG A 273 -2.43 14.80 -5.42
N GLY A 274 -3.35 14.82 -4.47
CA GLY A 274 -4.37 15.87 -4.35
C GLY A 274 -5.45 15.79 -5.41
N LEU A 275 -6.50 16.59 -5.23
CA LEU A 275 -7.62 16.69 -6.18
C LEU A 275 -7.19 17.35 -7.51
N ASP A 276 -6.05 18.05 -7.51
CA ASP A 276 -5.42 18.59 -8.71
C ASP A 276 -4.60 17.55 -9.49
N LEU A 277 -4.49 16.31 -8.97
CA LEU A 277 -3.71 15.22 -9.57
C LEU A 277 -2.32 15.67 -9.98
N LYS A 278 -1.59 16.32 -9.09
CA LYS A 278 -0.23 16.75 -9.37
C LYS A 278 0.73 15.56 -9.37
N PRO A 279 1.57 15.37 -10.41
CA PRO A 279 2.61 14.34 -10.40
C PRO A 279 3.54 14.48 -9.19
N TYR A 280 3.92 13.35 -8.60
CA TYR A 280 4.73 13.32 -7.38
C TYR A 280 6.24 13.40 -7.68
N GLY A 281 6.67 12.73 -8.75
CA GLY A 281 8.08 12.61 -9.11
C GLY A 281 8.70 13.97 -9.45
N LYS A 282 9.89 14.21 -8.90
CA LYS A 282 10.66 15.44 -9.14
C LYS A 282 11.87 15.22 -10.02
N ASP A 283 12.43 14.02 -9.98
CA ASP A 283 13.65 13.63 -10.66
C ASP A 283 13.70 12.12 -10.92
N ALA A 284 14.81 11.65 -11.50
CA ALA A 284 14.99 10.26 -11.91
C ALA A 284 14.96 9.27 -10.74
N LYS A 285 15.14 9.70 -9.49
CA LYS A 285 15.11 8.82 -8.31
C LYS A 285 13.70 8.34 -7.97
N PHE A 286 12.67 9.04 -8.45
CA PHE A 286 11.27 8.68 -8.21
C PHE A 286 10.98 7.21 -8.55
N VAL A 287 11.46 6.72 -9.70
CA VAL A 287 11.20 5.33 -10.10
C VAL A 287 11.93 4.35 -9.19
N THR A 288 13.17 4.67 -8.78
CA THR A 288 13.93 3.87 -7.82
C THR A 288 13.23 3.76 -6.46
N GLU A 289 12.55 4.81 -6.00
CA GLU A 289 11.73 4.73 -4.76
C GLU A 289 10.64 3.66 -4.87
N CYS A 290 10.03 3.55 -6.06
CA CYS A 290 8.98 2.58 -6.33
C CYS A 290 9.58 1.17 -6.49
N THR A 291 10.60 0.99 -7.33
CA THR A 291 11.16 -0.33 -7.62
C THR A 291 11.89 -0.95 -6.44
N THR A 292 12.65 -0.17 -5.65
CA THR A 292 13.30 -0.69 -4.44
C THR A 292 12.28 -1.15 -3.41
N CYS A 293 11.16 -0.44 -3.24
CA CYS A 293 10.09 -0.82 -2.31
C CYS A 293 9.33 -2.08 -2.78
N HIS A 294 9.21 -2.28 -4.09
CA HIS A 294 8.50 -3.44 -4.68
C HIS A 294 9.41 -4.65 -4.97
N LEU A 295 10.73 -4.49 -4.92
CA LEU A 295 11.71 -5.56 -5.12
C LEU A 295 11.55 -6.78 -4.17
N PRO A 296 11.19 -6.61 -2.87
CA PRO A 296 10.98 -7.76 -1.97
C PRO A 296 9.94 -8.75 -2.48
N VAL A 297 8.92 -8.26 -3.19
CA VAL A 297 7.82 -9.06 -3.76
C VAL A 297 8.01 -9.33 -5.25
N LYS A 298 9.26 -9.36 -5.75
CA LYS A 298 9.55 -9.72 -7.16
C LYS A 298 9.02 -11.10 -7.55
N GLY A 299 8.87 -12.02 -6.59
CA GLY A 299 8.28 -13.34 -6.78
C GLY A 299 6.78 -13.29 -7.12
N ASP A 300 6.11 -12.21 -6.73
CA ASP A 300 4.72 -11.85 -7.06
C ASP A 300 4.65 -10.87 -8.24
N ASP A 301 5.68 -10.88 -9.09
CA ASP A 301 5.83 -9.95 -10.20
C ASP A 301 5.71 -8.49 -9.74
N TYR A 302 6.34 -8.19 -8.59
CA TYR A 302 6.44 -6.86 -7.98
C TYR A 302 5.08 -6.31 -7.47
N VAL A 303 4.07 -7.15 -7.24
CA VAL A 303 2.75 -6.73 -6.76
C VAL A 303 2.48 -7.27 -5.36
N TYR A 304 2.31 -6.37 -4.38
CA TYR A 304 1.96 -6.71 -2.99
C TYR A 304 0.54 -7.26 -2.84
N THR A 305 -0.36 -6.80 -3.70
CA THR A 305 -1.80 -7.00 -3.57
C THR A 305 -2.19 -8.47 -3.67
N LEU A 306 -3.03 -8.93 -2.74
CA LEU A 306 -3.69 -10.22 -2.77
C LEU A 306 -5.07 -10.07 -3.43
N PRO A 307 -5.27 -10.48 -4.70
CA PRO A 307 -6.57 -10.34 -5.33
C PRO A 307 -7.65 -11.13 -4.59
N ILE A 308 -8.81 -10.52 -4.35
CA ILE A 308 -10.00 -11.21 -3.85
C ILE A 308 -10.58 -12.02 -5.01
N THR A 309 -10.31 -13.32 -5.02
CA THR A 309 -10.72 -14.23 -6.10
C THR A 309 -10.90 -15.65 -5.59
N THR A 310 -11.70 -16.45 -6.29
CA THR A 310 -11.85 -17.90 -6.05
C THR A 310 -10.78 -18.73 -6.78
N ALA A 311 -9.96 -18.12 -7.64
CA ALA A 311 -8.86 -18.80 -8.32
C ALA A 311 -7.92 -19.50 -7.34
N LYS A 312 -7.46 -20.69 -7.73
CA LYS A 312 -6.47 -21.46 -6.97
C LYS A 312 -5.11 -21.28 -7.62
N VAL A 313 -4.13 -20.91 -6.81
CA VAL A 313 -2.74 -20.72 -7.21
C VAL A 313 -1.86 -21.52 -6.25
N ASP A 314 -0.73 -22.02 -6.74
CA ASP A 314 0.13 -22.92 -5.97
C ASP A 314 0.86 -22.21 -4.82
N ARG A 315 1.07 -20.89 -4.95
CA ARG A 315 1.77 -20.08 -3.95
C ARG A 315 0.82 -19.66 -2.84
N GLN A 316 1.26 -19.84 -1.59
CA GLN A 316 0.54 -19.38 -0.42
C GLN A 316 0.48 -17.85 -0.39
N GLU A 317 -0.63 -17.30 0.12
CA GLU A 317 -0.84 -15.85 0.24
C GLU A 317 -0.54 -15.10 -1.06
N ALA A 318 -0.81 -15.67 -2.24
CA ALA A 318 -0.72 -14.96 -3.52
C ALA A 318 -2.09 -14.41 -3.98
N VAL A 319 -3.18 -14.97 -3.44
CA VAL A 319 -4.56 -14.51 -3.63
C VAL A 319 -5.32 -14.60 -2.32
N ASN A 320 -6.35 -13.78 -2.16
CA ASN A 320 -7.22 -13.78 -1.01
C ASN A 320 -8.50 -14.60 -1.28
N ASN A 321 -8.37 -15.93 -1.20
CA ASN A 321 -9.52 -16.83 -1.36
C ASN A 321 -10.52 -16.73 -0.20
N HIS A 322 -10.08 -16.32 0.99
CA HIS A 322 -10.93 -16.23 2.17
C HIS A 322 -12.03 -15.18 1.94
N ALA A 323 -11.63 -13.98 1.51
CA ALA A 323 -12.56 -12.89 1.19
C ALA A 323 -13.47 -13.17 0.00
N ALA A 324 -13.08 -14.09 -0.87
CA ALA A 324 -13.85 -14.49 -2.04
C ALA A 324 -14.91 -15.58 -1.75
N ALA A 325 -15.02 -16.07 -0.52
CA ALA A 325 -15.89 -17.18 -0.13
C ALA A 325 -17.39 -16.80 -0.05
N LEU A 326 -17.93 -16.22 -1.12
CA LEU A 326 -19.36 -15.94 -1.26
C LEU A 326 -20.07 -17.15 -1.91
N PRO A 327 -21.17 -17.67 -1.34
CA PRO A 327 -21.82 -18.84 -1.89
C PRO A 327 -22.58 -18.51 -3.18
N ALA A 328 -22.68 -19.51 -4.06
CA ALA A 328 -23.46 -19.40 -5.30
C ALA A 328 -24.98 -19.24 -5.06
N SER A 329 -25.45 -19.48 -3.83
CA SER A 329 -26.85 -19.28 -3.41
C SER A 329 -27.24 -17.81 -3.27
N LEU A 330 -26.27 -16.89 -3.22
CA LEU A 330 -26.58 -15.46 -3.21
C LEU A 330 -27.27 -15.07 -4.52
N PRO A 331 -28.25 -14.14 -4.48
CA PRO A 331 -28.95 -13.70 -5.68
C PRO A 331 -28.04 -13.02 -6.71
N TYR A 332 -26.92 -12.45 -6.24
CA TYR A 332 -25.93 -11.77 -7.06
C TYR A 332 -24.52 -12.04 -6.54
N GLN A 333 -23.53 -11.88 -7.42
CA GLN A 333 -22.10 -12.03 -7.10
C GLN A 333 -21.41 -10.65 -7.22
N PRO A 334 -21.29 -9.88 -6.11
CA PRO A 334 -20.95 -8.45 -6.17
C PRO A 334 -19.45 -8.15 -6.32
N LEU A 335 -18.55 -9.13 -6.17
CA LEU A 335 -17.09 -8.90 -6.21
C LEU A 335 -16.57 -8.38 -7.57
N GLY A 336 -17.38 -8.47 -8.63
CA GLY A 336 -17.06 -7.91 -9.95
C GLY A 336 -17.80 -6.60 -10.28
N TRP A 337 -18.54 -6.04 -9.32
CA TRP A 337 -19.31 -4.81 -9.48
C TRP A 337 -18.47 -3.56 -9.15
N THR A 338 -19.03 -2.37 -9.43
CA THR A 338 -18.35 -1.11 -9.14
C THR A 338 -18.29 -0.86 -7.63
N PRO A 339 -17.10 -0.69 -7.03
CA PRO A 339 -17.00 -0.30 -5.63
C PRO A 339 -17.43 1.17 -5.46
N ILE A 340 -18.33 1.42 -4.53
CA ILE A 340 -18.90 2.75 -4.24
C ILE A 340 -18.12 3.42 -3.11
N THR A 341 -18.01 2.71 -1.98
CA THR A 341 -17.33 3.18 -0.78
C THR A 341 -16.97 1.99 0.11
N MET A 342 -16.22 2.24 1.17
CA MET A 342 -15.94 1.26 2.21
C MET A 342 -16.07 1.90 3.59
N TYR A 343 -16.15 1.08 4.62
CA TYR A 343 -15.95 1.54 6.00
C TYR A 343 -15.33 0.43 6.85
N VAL A 344 -14.86 0.81 8.03
CA VAL A 344 -14.44 -0.11 9.09
C VAL A 344 -15.27 0.15 10.33
N ASP A 345 -15.77 -0.91 10.97
CA ASP A 345 -16.34 -0.85 12.30
C ASP A 345 -15.28 -1.29 13.32
N PRO A 346 -14.68 -0.34 14.06
CA PRO A 346 -13.62 -0.66 15.01
C PRO A 346 -14.12 -1.49 16.20
N ARG A 347 -15.45 -1.52 16.47
CA ARG A 347 -16.03 -2.28 17.58
C ARG A 347 -16.12 -3.77 17.28
N THR A 348 -16.38 -4.11 16.02
CA THR A 348 -16.56 -5.49 15.56
C THR A 348 -15.35 -6.02 14.81
N HIS A 349 -14.34 -5.17 14.56
CA HIS A 349 -13.16 -5.49 13.75
C HIS A 349 -13.52 -5.99 12.35
N THR A 350 -14.51 -5.32 11.75
CA THR A 350 -15.01 -5.65 10.42
C THR A 350 -14.72 -4.52 9.44
N THR A 351 -14.59 -4.88 8.17
CA THR A 351 -14.59 -3.95 7.06
C THR A 351 -15.74 -4.27 6.14
N ALA A 352 -16.37 -3.24 5.58
CA ALA A 352 -17.43 -3.41 4.60
C ALA A 352 -17.12 -2.61 3.34
N THR A 353 -17.50 -3.15 2.19
CA THR A 353 -17.46 -2.44 0.90
C THR A 353 -18.84 -2.48 0.28
N LEU A 354 -19.32 -1.31 -0.12
CA LEU A 354 -20.57 -1.15 -0.85
C LEU A 354 -20.28 -1.26 -2.34
N PHE A 355 -20.94 -2.18 -3.02
CA PHE A 355 -20.88 -2.36 -4.46
C PHE A 355 -22.19 -1.97 -5.11
N GLY A 356 -22.11 -1.47 -6.34
CA GLY A 356 -23.27 -1.19 -7.19
C GLY A 356 -23.16 -1.91 -8.53
N ASN A 357 -24.27 -2.50 -8.98
CA ASN A 357 -24.39 -2.95 -10.36
C ASN A 357 -24.26 -1.76 -11.34
N GLU A 358 -24.27 -2.03 -12.65
CA GLU A 358 -24.07 -0.99 -13.66
C GLU A 358 -25.11 0.16 -13.56
N ALA A 359 -26.37 -0.14 -13.25
CA ALA A 359 -27.40 0.89 -13.08
C ALA A 359 -27.13 1.77 -11.84
N ALA A 360 -26.71 1.16 -10.73
CA ALA A 360 -26.31 1.91 -9.53
C ALA A 360 -25.08 2.77 -9.81
N ALA A 361 -24.07 2.22 -10.51
CA ALA A 361 -22.83 2.93 -10.84
C ALA A 361 -23.07 4.23 -11.63
N ARG A 362 -24.01 4.21 -12.58
CA ARG A 362 -24.39 5.42 -13.36
C ARG A 362 -25.05 6.52 -12.52
N SER A 363 -25.55 6.20 -11.32
CA SER A 363 -26.16 7.17 -10.42
C SER A 363 -25.16 7.88 -9.50
N ILE A 364 -23.89 7.43 -9.51
CA ILE A 364 -22.84 7.92 -8.61
C ILE A 364 -22.14 9.14 -9.22
N ASN A 365 -21.96 10.18 -8.40
CA ASN A 365 -21.05 11.28 -8.69
C ASN A 365 -20.03 11.41 -7.58
N SER A 366 -18.82 10.89 -7.80
CA SER A 366 -17.73 10.88 -6.84
C SER A 366 -16.78 12.08 -6.97
N ARG A 367 -16.85 12.86 -8.06
CA ARG A 367 -15.94 13.99 -8.34
C ARG A 367 -16.29 15.23 -7.53
N SER A 368 -16.01 15.14 -6.24
CA SER A 368 -16.20 16.19 -5.24
C SER A 368 -15.34 15.85 -4.03
N ALA A 369 -14.86 16.86 -3.30
CA ALA A 369 -14.16 16.66 -2.03
C ALA A 369 -15.06 16.00 -0.96
N SER A 370 -16.37 16.22 -1.06
CA SER A 370 -17.40 15.64 -0.19
C SER A 370 -18.62 15.28 -1.03
N PRO A 371 -18.62 14.13 -1.74
CA PRO A 371 -19.73 13.74 -2.59
C PRO A 371 -20.96 13.39 -1.74
N PRO A 372 -22.17 13.81 -2.13
CA PRO A 372 -23.39 13.42 -1.44
C PRO A 372 -23.73 11.95 -1.73
N ALA A 373 -24.62 11.38 -0.90
CA ALA A 373 -25.22 10.09 -1.21
C ALA A 373 -25.95 10.13 -2.57
N ALA A 374 -25.81 9.07 -3.35
CA ALA A 374 -26.38 8.99 -4.68
C ALA A 374 -27.90 8.77 -4.63
N THR A 375 -28.62 9.36 -5.60
CA THR A 375 -30.04 9.05 -5.82
C THR A 375 -30.14 7.95 -6.86
N TYR A 376 -30.20 6.70 -6.39
CA TYR A 376 -30.21 5.52 -7.23
C TYR A 376 -31.50 5.39 -8.04
N GLN A 377 -31.36 5.08 -9.34
CA GLN A 377 -32.49 4.90 -10.26
C GLN A 377 -33.07 3.47 -10.20
N PRO A 378 -34.31 3.25 -10.66
CA PRO A 378 -34.85 1.90 -10.86
C PRO A 378 -33.91 1.02 -11.69
N GLY A 379 -33.80 -0.26 -11.33
CA GLY A 379 -32.81 -1.22 -11.85
C GLY A 379 -31.50 -1.26 -11.06
N SER A 380 -31.29 -0.33 -10.12
CA SER A 380 -30.13 -0.34 -9.23
C SER A 380 -30.19 -1.50 -8.24
N VAL A 381 -29.07 -2.21 -8.12
CA VAL A 381 -28.84 -3.19 -7.05
C VAL A 381 -27.55 -2.81 -6.34
N LEU A 382 -27.66 -2.62 -5.04
CA LEU A 382 -26.52 -2.43 -4.14
C LEU A 382 -26.25 -3.69 -3.36
N ALA A 383 -24.98 -3.98 -3.12
CA ALA A 383 -24.53 -5.08 -2.28
C ALA A 383 -23.49 -4.56 -1.29
N LEU A 384 -23.84 -4.55 0.00
CA LEU A 384 -22.90 -4.27 1.07
C LEU A 384 -22.33 -5.60 1.56
N VAL A 385 -21.06 -5.86 1.29
CA VAL A 385 -20.36 -7.05 1.76
C VAL A 385 -19.52 -6.67 2.97
N THR A 386 -19.69 -7.40 4.07
CA THR A 386 -18.94 -7.20 5.32
C THR A 386 -18.06 -8.41 5.58
N TRP A 387 -16.79 -8.17 5.89
CA TRP A 387 -15.80 -9.18 6.24
C TRP A 387 -15.24 -8.91 7.63
N VAL A 388 -14.81 -9.98 8.31
CA VAL A 388 -13.83 -9.82 9.39
C VAL A 388 -12.50 -9.33 8.80
N GLN A 389 -11.72 -8.57 9.57
CA GLN A 389 -10.38 -8.13 9.14
C GLN A 389 -9.30 -9.12 9.58
N ARG A 390 -8.29 -9.33 8.73
CA ARG A 390 -7.02 -9.94 9.11
C ARG A 390 -5.85 -9.01 8.81
N GLU A 391 -4.74 -9.21 9.51
CA GLU A 391 -3.48 -8.55 9.16
C GLU A 391 -3.01 -9.03 7.77
N ASP A 392 -2.46 -8.11 6.99
CA ASP A 392 -1.88 -8.38 5.68
C ASP A 392 -0.51 -9.07 5.86
N PRO A 393 -0.31 -10.28 5.30
CA PRO A 393 0.97 -10.98 5.42
C PRO A 393 2.11 -10.26 4.69
N HIS A 394 1.81 -9.47 3.67
CA HIS A 394 2.79 -8.75 2.86
C HIS A 394 3.05 -7.33 3.33
N TRP A 395 2.28 -6.82 4.29
CA TRP A 395 2.49 -5.48 4.84
C TRP A 395 2.09 -5.37 6.31
N PHE A 396 3.08 -5.24 7.20
CA PHE A 396 2.86 -4.97 8.62
C PHE A 396 1.99 -3.73 8.81
N GLY A 397 0.96 -3.79 9.67
CA GLY A 397 0.05 -2.67 9.95
C GLY A 397 -0.93 -2.32 8.85
N ALA A 398 -1.05 -3.18 7.84
CA ALA A 398 -2.20 -3.22 6.96
C ALA A 398 -3.16 -4.32 7.43
N ARG A 399 -4.46 -4.04 7.32
CA ARG A 399 -5.53 -5.02 7.44
C ARG A 399 -6.27 -5.14 6.12
N ILE A 400 -6.66 -6.36 5.79
CA ILE A 400 -7.40 -6.69 4.57
C ILE A 400 -8.65 -7.52 4.93
N PRO A 401 -9.64 -7.59 4.04
CA PRO A 401 -10.78 -8.50 4.22
C PRO A 401 -10.33 -9.96 4.39
N ASP A 402 -10.98 -10.69 5.29
CA ASP A 402 -10.82 -12.14 5.47
C ASP A 402 -12.16 -12.85 5.23
N ALA A 403 -12.68 -13.69 6.11
CA ALA A 403 -13.94 -14.40 5.86
C ALA A 403 -15.16 -13.43 5.76
N PRO A 404 -16.04 -13.58 4.75
CA PRO A 404 -17.30 -12.85 4.69
C PRO A 404 -18.17 -13.18 5.89
N GLN A 405 -18.73 -12.14 6.52
CA GLN A 405 -19.64 -12.26 7.67
C GLN A 405 -21.09 -12.01 7.27
N SER A 406 -21.32 -11.05 6.38
CA SER A 406 -22.65 -10.75 5.85
C SER A 406 -22.61 -10.16 4.45
N VAL A 407 -23.73 -10.32 3.73
CA VAL A 407 -24.04 -9.63 2.48
C VAL A 407 -25.44 -9.07 2.57
N GLU A 408 -25.60 -7.77 2.40
CA GLU A 408 -26.89 -7.09 2.36
C GLU A 408 -27.15 -6.56 0.95
N PHE A 409 -28.30 -6.91 0.38
CA PHE A 409 -28.73 -6.42 -0.92
C PHE A 409 -29.89 -5.43 -0.79
N VAL A 410 -29.78 -4.30 -1.48
CA VAL A 410 -30.89 -3.35 -1.68
C VAL A 410 -31.18 -3.27 -3.18
N THR A 411 -32.38 -3.67 -3.57
CA THR A 411 -32.84 -3.66 -4.97
C THR A 411 -33.92 -2.62 -5.15
N LEU A 412 -33.73 -1.69 -6.08
CA LEU A 412 -34.72 -0.69 -6.48
C LEU A 412 -35.37 -1.16 -7.78
N ALA A 413 -36.45 -1.94 -7.68
CA ALA A 413 -37.07 -2.55 -8.87
C ALA A 413 -37.88 -1.53 -9.69
N ALA A 414 -38.62 -0.66 -9.00
CA ALA A 414 -39.46 0.39 -9.58
C ALA A 414 -39.57 1.57 -8.59
N PRO A 415 -40.06 2.75 -9.00
CA PRO A 415 -40.30 3.85 -8.07
C PRO A 415 -41.17 3.42 -6.88
N GLY A 416 -40.66 3.59 -5.66
CA GLY A 416 -41.34 3.16 -4.43
C GLY A 416 -41.31 1.65 -4.15
N GLN A 417 -40.68 0.83 -4.99
CA GLN A 417 -40.50 -0.60 -4.78
C GLN A 417 -39.04 -0.93 -4.46
N THR A 418 -38.74 -0.95 -3.16
CA THR A 418 -37.42 -1.32 -2.64
C THR A 418 -37.50 -2.66 -1.93
N ALA A 419 -36.64 -3.60 -2.31
CA ALA A 419 -36.48 -4.88 -1.65
C ALA A 419 -35.14 -4.94 -0.91
N TYR A 420 -35.15 -5.53 0.29
CA TYR A 420 -33.96 -5.76 1.11
C TYR A 420 -33.82 -7.25 1.41
N ARG A 421 -32.60 -7.77 1.28
CA ARG A 421 -32.25 -9.14 1.63
C ARG A 421 -30.95 -9.15 2.38
N HIS A 422 -30.89 -9.88 3.49
CA HIS A 422 -29.71 -9.97 4.35
C HIS A 422 -29.27 -11.42 4.47
N PHE A 423 -28.00 -11.69 4.18
CA PHE A 423 -27.37 -13.00 4.27
C PHE A 423 -26.27 -12.90 5.32
N ALA A 424 -26.26 -13.79 6.31
CA ALA A 424 -25.31 -13.69 7.42
C ALA A 424 -24.90 -15.07 7.95
N GLY A 425 -23.85 -15.07 8.76
CA GLY A 425 -23.26 -16.28 9.35
C GLY A 425 -22.30 -16.98 8.38
N THR A 426 -21.69 -18.07 8.85
CA THR A 426 -20.60 -18.76 8.13
C THR A 426 -21.00 -19.33 6.77
N GLN A 427 -22.30 -19.63 6.57
CA GLN A 427 -22.85 -20.12 5.30
C GLN A 427 -23.55 -19.01 4.50
N LEU A 428 -23.58 -17.77 5.01
CA LEU A 428 -24.33 -16.65 4.45
C LEU A 428 -25.76 -17.05 4.06
N THR A 429 -26.49 -17.62 5.01
CA THR A 429 -27.91 -17.98 4.83
C THR A 429 -28.78 -16.74 4.95
N GLU A 430 -29.88 -16.69 4.19
CA GLU A 430 -30.82 -15.59 4.25
C GLU A 430 -31.47 -15.50 5.63
N ALA A 431 -31.32 -14.35 6.28
CA ALA A 431 -31.95 -14.02 7.53
C ALA A 431 -33.40 -13.52 7.29
N GLN A 432 -34.32 -13.88 8.17
CA GLN A 432 -35.68 -13.36 8.12
C GLN A 432 -35.69 -11.86 8.47
N PRO A 433 -36.23 -10.99 7.60
CA PRO A 433 -36.20 -9.55 7.85
C PRO A 433 -37.15 -9.16 8.99
N ASN A 434 -36.64 -8.35 9.93
CA ASN A 434 -37.46 -7.62 10.91
C ASN A 434 -37.83 -6.24 10.32
N ASN A 435 -39.11 -5.90 10.25
CA ASN A 435 -39.61 -4.76 9.45
C ASN A 435 -39.05 -3.37 9.86
N PRO A 436 -38.99 -2.98 11.15
CA PRO A 436 -38.42 -1.69 11.54
C PRO A 436 -36.92 -1.58 11.28
N GLU A 437 -36.16 -2.64 11.57
CA GLU A 437 -34.73 -2.71 11.33
C GLU A 437 -34.40 -2.66 9.83
N THR A 438 -35.23 -3.31 9.01
CA THR A 438 -35.09 -3.33 7.55
C THR A 438 -35.17 -1.92 6.95
N THR A 439 -36.15 -1.10 7.37
CA THR A 439 -36.31 0.27 6.85
C THR A 439 -35.08 1.12 7.18
N GLN A 440 -34.57 1.01 8.42
CA GLN A 440 -33.37 1.74 8.84
C GLN A 440 -32.13 1.27 8.07
N ARG A 441 -31.95 -0.05 7.86
CA ARG A 441 -30.81 -0.59 7.09
C ARG A 441 -30.84 -0.16 5.64
N ILE A 442 -32.00 -0.17 4.99
CA ILE A 442 -32.16 0.36 3.62
C ILE A 442 -31.70 1.82 3.58
N ALA A 443 -32.18 2.65 4.51
CA ALA A 443 -31.79 4.07 4.58
C ALA A 443 -30.28 4.24 4.83
N THR A 444 -29.68 3.42 5.68
CA THR A 444 -28.23 3.42 5.91
C THR A 444 -27.47 3.09 4.64
N ILE A 445 -27.79 1.98 3.95
CA ILE A 445 -27.07 1.56 2.73
C ILE A 445 -27.20 2.62 1.62
N LEU A 446 -28.41 3.12 1.38
CA LEU A 446 -28.64 4.15 0.35
C LEU A 446 -28.03 5.50 0.71
N GLY A 447 -27.88 5.78 2.01
CA GLY A 447 -27.30 7.01 2.54
C GLY A 447 -25.77 7.02 2.59
N LEU A 448 -25.09 5.90 2.30
CA LEU A 448 -23.63 5.86 2.23
C LEU A 448 -23.13 6.68 1.02
N PRO A 449 -22.36 7.77 1.24
CA PRO A 449 -21.78 8.52 0.14
C PRO A 449 -20.67 7.72 -0.56
N PRO A 450 -20.47 7.91 -1.88
CA PRO A 450 -19.33 7.32 -2.57
C PRO A 450 -18.02 7.89 -2.02
N ALA A 451 -16.93 7.15 -2.17
CA ALA A 451 -15.60 7.68 -1.85
C ALA A 451 -15.25 8.82 -2.83
N SER A 452 -14.68 9.91 -2.31
CA SER A 452 -14.30 11.10 -3.08
C SER A 452 -13.25 10.76 -4.16
N LEU A 453 -13.44 11.24 -5.39
CA LEU A 453 -12.48 11.14 -6.48
C LEU A 453 -12.10 12.55 -7.00
N PRO A 454 -10.90 12.70 -7.60
CA PRO A 454 -10.40 13.95 -8.14
C PRO A 454 -11.17 14.47 -9.35
#